data_AF-A0AAD5UIK0-F1
#
_entry.id   AF-A0AAD5UIK0-F1
#
_cell.length_a   1.000
_cell.length_b   1.000
_cell.length_c   1.000
_cell.angle_alpha   90.00
_cell.angle_beta   90.00
_cell.angle_gamma   90.00
#
_symmetry.space_group_name_H-M   'P 1'
#
loop_
_entity.id
_entity.type
_entity.pdbx_description
1 polymer ?
#
loop_
_entity_poly.entity_id
_entity_poly.type
_entity_poly.pdbx_seq_one_letter_code
_entity_poly.pdbx_strand_id
1 'polypeptide(L)'
;MQFYGLYKTAIIGKCNTPQPGYFEFRERAKWDAWNKIDLTKEQAQQAYIDLFNTVLAGQNQGEIAQGDEKLEGVKVSVMTSEHTTPAASTIFDFIQNGDIAKVKELLPCNSVDANGMTPLMWAADGGRLEIMKLIDADLDAQDFDGNTALHYALLSENRECAEYLISKGARQDIINSDNETALSLK
;
A
#
# COMPACT_ATOMS: atom_id res chain seq x y z
N MET A 1 -1.91 14.62 -17.25
CA MET A 1 -3.23 14.27 -17.84
C MET A 1 -3.14 13.67 -19.25
N GLN A 2 -2.06 13.88 -20.01
CA GLN A 2 -1.90 13.32 -21.37
C GLN A 2 -1.86 11.78 -21.39
N PHE A 3 -1.23 11.15 -20.39
CA PHE A 3 -1.25 9.69 -20.21
C PHE A 3 -2.66 9.09 -20.19
N TYR A 4 -3.60 9.76 -19.52
CA TYR A 4 -4.98 9.28 -19.40
C TYR A 4 -5.70 9.29 -20.76
N GLY A 5 -5.54 10.36 -21.53
CA GLY A 5 -6.13 10.46 -22.87
C GLY A 5 -5.61 9.37 -23.80
N LEU A 6 -4.27 9.19 -23.88
CA LEU A 6 -3.63 8.17 -24.71
C LEU A 6 -4.00 6.74 -24.29
N TYR A 7 -4.07 6.47 -22.99
CA TYR A 7 -4.48 5.19 -22.46
C TYR A 7 -5.93 4.85 -22.83
N LYS A 8 -6.85 5.82 -22.70
CA LYS A 8 -8.27 5.61 -23.02
C LYS A 8 -8.52 5.46 -24.52
N THR A 9 -7.80 6.20 -25.37
CA THR A 9 -7.88 6.02 -26.84
C THR A 9 -7.34 4.67 -27.28
N ALA A 10 -6.27 4.17 -26.66
CA ALA A 10 -5.70 2.86 -26.98
C ALA A 10 -6.69 1.70 -26.73
N ILE A 11 -7.50 1.77 -25.68
CA ILE A 11 -8.45 0.71 -25.30
C ILE A 11 -9.78 0.87 -26.05
N ILE A 12 -10.40 2.04 -25.95
CA ILE A 12 -11.77 2.28 -26.40
C ILE A 12 -11.79 2.83 -27.83
N GLY A 13 -10.82 3.66 -28.20
CA GLY A 13 -10.78 4.41 -29.46
C GLY A 13 -11.21 5.87 -29.26
N LYS A 14 -11.97 6.41 -30.23
CA LYS A 14 -12.48 7.79 -30.16
C LYS A 14 -13.36 8.00 -28.92
N CYS A 15 -13.34 9.21 -28.37
CA CYS A 15 -14.15 9.58 -27.21
C CYS A 15 -15.64 9.39 -27.52
N ASN A 16 -16.30 8.50 -26.77
CA ASN A 16 -17.71 8.18 -26.92
C ASN A 16 -18.54 8.57 -25.68
N THR A 17 -17.93 9.25 -24.72
CA THR A 17 -18.60 9.67 -23.48
C THR A 17 -19.11 11.10 -23.60
N PRO A 18 -20.30 11.40 -23.04
CA PRO A 18 -20.83 12.75 -23.01
C PRO A 18 -19.95 13.66 -22.16
N GLN A 19 -19.99 14.96 -22.45
CA GLN A 19 -19.19 15.95 -21.75
C GLN A 19 -19.57 16.02 -20.25
N PRO A 20 -18.61 15.89 -19.32
CA PRO A 20 -18.85 16.01 -17.88
C PRO A 20 -19.40 17.38 -17.47
N GLY A 21 -20.06 17.43 -16.30
CA GLY A 21 -20.70 18.62 -15.77
C GLY A 21 -19.72 19.77 -15.53
N TYR A 22 -20.21 21.01 -15.53
CA TYR A 22 -19.35 22.21 -15.43
C TYR A 22 -18.48 22.23 -14.16
N PHE A 23 -18.98 21.70 -13.05
CA PHE A 23 -18.32 21.68 -11.75
C PHE A 23 -17.35 20.50 -11.56
N GLU A 24 -17.30 19.56 -12.50
CA GLU A 24 -16.43 18.37 -12.41
C GLU A 24 -15.07 18.65 -13.05
N PHE A 25 -14.28 19.51 -12.40
CA PHE A 25 -13.01 20.01 -12.94
C PHE A 25 -12.02 18.91 -13.36
N ARG A 26 -11.90 17.83 -12.56
CA ARG A 26 -11.00 16.70 -12.84
C ARG A 26 -11.49 15.83 -13.98
N GLU A 27 -12.79 15.61 -14.06
CA GLU A 27 -13.40 14.76 -15.09
C GLU A 27 -13.44 15.49 -16.42
N ARG A 28 -13.73 16.80 -16.41
CA ARG A 28 -13.57 17.66 -17.57
C ARG A 28 -12.14 17.69 -18.08
N ALA A 29 -11.12 17.76 -17.22
CA ALA A 29 -9.73 17.72 -17.65
C ALA A 29 -9.32 16.37 -18.27
N LYS A 30 -9.83 15.26 -17.72
CA LYS A 30 -9.65 13.91 -18.26
C LYS A 30 -10.36 13.73 -19.61
N TRP A 31 -11.60 14.23 -19.69
CA TRP A 31 -12.41 14.19 -20.90
C TRP A 31 -11.82 15.07 -22.00
N ASP A 32 -11.36 16.28 -21.66
CA ASP A 32 -10.70 17.18 -22.61
C ASP A 32 -9.40 16.56 -23.15
N ALA A 33 -8.60 15.93 -22.28
CA ALA A 33 -7.40 15.21 -22.69
C ALA A 33 -7.69 14.02 -23.62
N TRP A 34 -8.85 13.35 -23.48
CA TRP A 34 -9.27 12.26 -24.37
C TRP A 34 -9.90 12.79 -25.66
N ASN A 35 -10.74 13.81 -25.58
CA ASN A 35 -11.45 14.41 -26.71
C ASN A 35 -10.51 15.15 -27.67
N LYS A 36 -9.40 15.70 -27.16
CA LYS A 36 -8.37 16.38 -27.96
C LYS A 36 -7.55 15.43 -28.84
N ILE A 37 -7.55 14.13 -28.55
CA ILE A 37 -6.73 13.13 -29.24
C ILE A 37 -7.58 12.42 -30.30
N ASP A 38 -7.36 12.75 -31.58
CA ASP A 38 -7.97 12.05 -32.73
C ASP A 38 -6.96 11.09 -33.38
N LEU A 39 -6.44 10.14 -32.61
CA LEU A 39 -5.48 9.12 -33.05
C LEU A 39 -6.17 7.76 -33.19
N THR A 40 -5.66 6.89 -34.07
CA THR A 40 -6.09 5.49 -34.11
C THR A 40 -5.56 4.72 -32.89
N LYS A 41 -6.12 3.54 -32.62
CA LYS A 41 -5.75 2.75 -31.44
C LYS A 41 -4.27 2.38 -31.45
N GLU A 42 -3.72 2.05 -32.62
CA GLU A 42 -2.34 1.63 -32.80
C GLU A 42 -1.37 2.81 -32.60
N GLN A 43 -1.73 3.99 -33.13
CA GLN A 43 -0.93 5.21 -32.98
C GLN A 43 -0.94 5.72 -31.54
N ALA A 44 -2.09 5.61 -30.85
CA ALA A 44 -2.20 5.98 -29.45
C ALA A 44 -1.34 5.08 -28.55
N GLN A 45 -1.27 3.78 -28.85
CA GLN A 45 -0.41 2.84 -28.12
C GLN A 45 1.08 3.17 -28.29
N GLN A 46 1.52 3.47 -29.51
CA GLN A 46 2.91 3.87 -29.77
C GLN A 46 3.25 5.18 -29.06
N ALA A 47 2.40 6.21 -29.18
CA ALA A 47 2.60 7.48 -28.49
C ALA A 47 2.60 7.35 -26.95
N TYR A 48 1.84 6.40 -26.40
CA TYR A 48 1.86 6.09 -24.96
C TYR A 48 3.21 5.49 -24.55
N ILE A 49 3.71 4.50 -25.31
CA ILE A 49 5.01 3.85 -25.05
C ILE A 49 6.14 4.87 -25.17
N ASP A 50 6.11 5.74 -26.18
CA ASP A 50 7.14 6.79 -26.37
C ASP A 50 7.14 7.80 -25.22
N LEU A 51 5.96 8.24 -24.79
CA LEU A 51 5.82 9.15 -23.64
C LEU A 51 6.28 8.49 -22.35
N PHE A 52 5.93 7.21 -22.16
CA PHE A 52 6.33 6.42 -20.99
C PHE A 52 7.85 6.23 -20.95
N ASN A 53 8.47 5.85 -22.07
CA ASN A 53 9.92 5.72 -22.19
C ASN A 53 10.63 7.05 -21.96
N THR A 54 10.05 8.17 -22.40
CA THR A 54 10.60 9.51 -22.14
C THR A 54 10.58 9.85 -20.65
N VAL A 55 9.48 9.55 -19.95
CA VAL A 55 9.39 9.77 -18.50
C VAL A 55 10.38 8.88 -17.75
N LEU A 56 10.51 7.60 -18.13
CA LEU A 56 11.50 6.70 -17.56
C LEU A 56 12.94 7.16 -17.85
N ALA A 57 13.23 7.59 -19.08
CA ALA A 57 14.54 8.13 -19.46
C ALA A 57 14.87 9.42 -18.69
N GLY A 58 13.88 10.26 -18.40
CA GLY A 58 14.03 11.44 -17.54
C GLY A 58 14.27 11.11 -16.07
N GLN A 59 13.79 9.95 -15.60
CA GLN A 59 14.04 9.46 -14.24
C GLN A 59 15.41 8.78 -14.08
N ASN A 60 16.05 8.36 -15.18
CA ASN A 60 17.34 7.66 -15.20
C ASN A 60 18.57 8.58 -15.43
N GLN A 61 18.46 9.90 -15.21
CA GLN A 61 19.62 10.79 -15.13
C GLN A 61 20.30 10.82 -13.73
N GLY A 62 20.15 9.74 -12.97
CA GLY A 62 21.05 9.41 -11.87
C GLY A 62 21.38 7.92 -11.97
N GLU A 63 22.61 7.63 -12.44
CA GLU A 63 23.27 6.31 -12.37
C GLU A 63 22.63 5.23 -13.29
N ILE A 64 23.29 4.55 -14.23
CA ILE A 64 24.65 4.01 -14.32
C ILE A 64 24.92 3.55 -15.77
N ALA A 65 26.19 3.51 -16.13
CA ALA A 65 26.71 3.08 -17.41
C ALA A 65 26.56 1.55 -17.66
N GLN A 66 26.22 1.22 -18.91
CA GLN A 66 26.78 0.15 -19.76
C GLN A 66 26.80 -1.30 -19.24
N GLY A 67 26.13 -2.21 -19.96
CA GLY A 67 26.46 -3.64 -19.91
C GLY A 67 25.33 -4.61 -20.29
N ASP A 68 25.29 -4.94 -21.58
CA ASP A 68 25.03 -6.26 -22.19
C ASP A 68 23.76 -7.08 -21.92
N GLU A 69 23.23 -7.55 -23.06
CA GLU A 69 22.19 -8.56 -23.23
C GLU A 69 22.45 -9.83 -22.41
N LYS A 70 21.44 -10.25 -21.62
CA LYS A 70 21.15 -11.69 -21.48
C LYS A 70 19.73 -11.95 -21.02
N LEU A 71 19.04 -12.76 -21.82
CA LEU A 71 17.78 -13.42 -21.51
C LEU A 71 17.88 -14.14 -20.17
N GLU A 72 17.05 -13.77 -19.19
CA GLU A 72 16.70 -14.66 -18.08
C GLU A 72 15.25 -15.13 -18.25
N GLY A 73 15.13 -16.41 -18.61
CA GLY A 73 13.88 -17.14 -18.55
C GLY A 73 13.35 -17.26 -17.12
N VAL A 74 12.02 -17.39 -17.06
CA VAL A 74 11.17 -17.81 -15.94
C VAL A 74 11.95 -18.25 -14.69
N LYS A 75 12.07 -17.34 -13.71
CA LYS A 75 12.38 -17.71 -12.32
C LYS A 75 11.07 -17.99 -11.60
N VAL A 76 10.91 -19.27 -11.26
CA VAL A 76 9.91 -19.84 -10.36
C VAL A 76 10.02 -19.20 -8.97
N SER A 77 8.87 -19.03 -8.31
CA SER A 77 8.70 -18.46 -6.97
C SER A 77 9.80 -18.82 -5.97
N VAL A 78 10.43 -17.77 -5.43
CA VAL A 78 10.94 -17.72 -4.06
C VAL A 78 10.53 -16.35 -3.53
N MET A 79 9.46 -16.30 -2.74
CA MET A 79 9.12 -15.12 -1.95
C MET A 79 9.95 -15.16 -0.66
N THR A 80 11.14 -14.57 -0.70
CA THR A 80 11.77 -14.03 0.50
C THR A 80 11.39 -12.55 0.56
N SER A 81 10.60 -12.22 1.56
CA SER A 81 10.15 -10.89 1.93
C SER A 81 11.33 -10.00 2.29
N GLU A 82 11.84 -9.24 1.34
CA GLU A 82 12.78 -8.14 1.64
C GLU A 82 12.41 -6.91 0.81
N HIS A 83 11.41 -6.17 1.28
CA HIS A 83 11.23 -4.76 0.94
C HIS A 83 11.61 -3.91 2.15
N THR A 84 12.89 -3.90 2.52
CA THR A 84 13.44 -2.77 3.27
C THR A 84 13.90 -1.72 2.28
N THR A 85 13.10 -0.66 2.09
CA THR A 85 13.64 0.62 1.64
C THR A 85 14.52 1.19 2.78
N PRO A 86 15.84 1.29 2.61
CA PRO A 86 16.73 1.67 3.69
C PRO A 86 16.96 3.19 3.63
N ALA A 87 16.07 4.01 4.22
CA ALA A 87 16.37 5.45 4.31
C ALA A 87 15.57 6.26 5.35
N ALA A 88 14.45 5.78 5.87
CA ALA A 88 13.76 6.47 6.95
C ALA A 88 13.46 5.46 8.04
N SER A 89 14.13 5.59 9.18
CA SER A 89 13.79 4.87 10.40
C SER A 89 12.34 5.22 10.75
N THR A 90 11.44 4.34 10.34
CA THR A 90 9.99 4.58 10.43
C THR A 90 9.54 4.23 11.84
N ILE A 91 8.39 4.75 12.27
CA ILE A 91 7.85 4.43 13.59
C ILE A 91 7.74 2.90 13.83
N PHE A 92 7.47 2.14 12.76
CA PHE A 92 7.38 0.68 12.80
C PHE A 92 8.70 0.01 13.19
N ASP A 93 9.85 0.51 12.71
CA ASP A 93 11.17 0.00 13.11
C ASP A 93 11.41 0.17 14.61
N PHE A 94 10.97 1.31 15.18
CA PHE A 94 11.11 1.56 16.61
C PHE A 94 10.17 0.65 17.43
N ILE A 95 8.98 0.33 16.93
CA ILE A 95 8.05 -0.59 17.58
C ILE A 95 8.63 -2.01 17.58
N GLN A 96 9.18 -2.46 16.45
CA GLN A 96 9.82 -3.78 16.31
C GLN A 96 11.02 -3.92 17.27
N ASN A 97 11.87 -2.89 17.32
CA ASN A 97 13.03 -2.84 18.19
C ASN A 97 12.69 -2.65 19.68
N GLY A 98 11.46 -2.20 20.00
CA GLY A 98 11.04 -1.96 21.38
C GLY A 98 11.48 -0.60 21.95
N ASP A 99 11.79 0.37 21.11
CA ASP A 99 12.27 1.70 21.48
C ASP A 99 11.12 2.61 21.97
N ILE A 100 10.64 2.33 23.19
CA ILE A 100 9.46 2.99 23.80
C ILE A 100 9.59 4.53 23.79
N ALA A 101 10.79 5.07 24.06
CA ALA A 101 11.02 6.51 24.14
C ALA A 101 10.75 7.23 22.81
N LYS A 102 11.24 6.66 21.70
CA LYS A 102 11.03 7.22 20.36
C LYS A 102 9.59 7.04 19.89
N VAL A 103 8.98 5.88 20.19
CA VAL A 103 7.56 5.65 19.88
C VAL A 103 6.70 6.70 20.58
N LYS A 104 6.99 7.03 21.84
CA LYS A 104 6.27 8.08 22.57
C LYS A 104 6.45 9.47 21.98
N GLU A 105 7.63 9.80 21.45
CA GLU A 105 7.91 11.09 20.80
C GLU A 105 7.15 11.24 19.47
N LEU A 106 6.96 10.13 18.75
CA LEU A 106 6.33 10.11 17.42
C LEU A 106 4.80 9.93 17.46
N LEU A 107 4.19 9.80 18.64
CA LEU A 107 2.74 9.77 18.83
C LEU A 107 2.14 11.18 18.90
N PRO A 108 0.89 11.40 18.43
CA PRO A 108 -0.05 10.43 17.89
C PRO A 108 0.20 10.13 16.39
N CYS A 109 0.15 8.85 16.03
CA CYS A 109 0.32 8.41 14.65
C CYS A 109 -0.88 7.53 14.22
N ASN A 110 -1.57 7.95 13.16
CA ASN A 110 -2.57 7.13 12.45
C ASN A 110 -2.02 6.65 11.10
N SER A 111 -0.70 6.62 10.96
CA SER A 111 -0.03 6.13 9.77
C SER A 111 -0.14 4.62 9.69
N VAL A 112 -0.47 4.10 8.52
CA VAL A 112 -0.43 2.67 8.20
C VAL A 112 0.77 2.38 7.33
N ASP A 113 1.29 1.15 7.42
CA ASP A 113 2.38 0.69 6.58
C ASP A 113 1.88 0.30 5.17
N ALA A 114 2.78 -0.12 4.28
CA ALA A 114 2.50 -0.59 2.93
C ALA A 114 1.50 -1.76 2.86
N ASN A 115 1.32 -2.52 3.95
CA ASN A 115 0.34 -3.59 4.06
C ASN A 115 -0.99 -3.15 4.72
N GLY A 116 -1.14 -1.85 5.01
CA GLY A 116 -2.27 -1.34 5.79
C GLY A 116 -2.14 -1.58 7.30
N MET A 117 -1.01 -2.14 7.76
CA MET A 117 -0.80 -2.45 9.18
C MET A 117 -0.68 -1.18 10.01
N THR A 118 -1.38 -1.15 11.14
CA THR A 118 -1.30 -0.07 12.11
C THR A 118 -0.13 -0.27 13.09
N PRO A 119 0.33 0.80 13.77
CA PRO A 119 1.32 0.71 14.84
C PRO A 119 0.91 -0.26 15.95
N LEU A 120 -0.40 -0.36 16.23
CA LEU A 120 -0.96 -1.27 17.21
C LEU A 120 -0.81 -2.75 16.78
N MET A 121 -1.02 -3.06 15.50
CA MET A 121 -0.81 -4.40 14.95
C MET A 121 0.65 -4.83 15.06
N TRP A 122 1.60 -3.95 14.70
CA TRP A 122 3.03 -4.19 14.87
C TRP A 122 3.41 -4.45 16.34
N ALA A 123 2.81 -3.70 17.26
CA ALA A 123 3.07 -3.89 18.68
C ALA A 123 2.47 -5.21 19.21
N ALA A 124 1.31 -5.64 18.69
CA ALA A 124 0.69 -6.92 19.02
C ALA A 124 1.49 -8.11 18.46
N ASP A 125 1.95 -8.02 17.22
CA ASP A 125 2.80 -9.00 16.54
C ASP A 125 4.11 -9.22 17.31
N GLY A 126 4.79 -8.12 17.69
CA GLY A 126 6.03 -8.16 18.47
C GLY A 126 5.86 -8.41 19.97
N GLY A 127 4.64 -8.60 20.47
CA GLY A 127 4.35 -8.83 21.89
C GLY A 127 4.72 -7.66 22.81
N ARG A 128 4.72 -6.43 22.29
CA ARG A 128 5.18 -5.23 22.98
C ARG A 128 4.04 -4.56 23.74
N LEU A 129 3.60 -5.19 24.83
CA LEU A 129 2.49 -4.69 25.66
C LEU A 129 2.67 -3.23 26.12
N GLU A 130 3.87 -2.84 26.53
CA GLU A 130 4.14 -1.47 26.98
C GLU A 130 3.97 -0.44 25.85
N ILE A 131 4.27 -0.82 24.61
CA ILE A 131 4.07 0.04 23.44
C ILE A 131 2.58 0.08 23.08
N MET A 132 1.88 -1.06 23.12
CA MET A 132 0.43 -1.10 22.92
C MET A 132 -0.33 -0.20 23.89
N LYS A 133 0.15 -0.10 25.14
CA LYS A 133 -0.45 0.80 26.15
C LYS A 133 -0.27 2.28 25.86
N LEU A 134 0.75 2.65 25.08
CA LEU A 134 1.04 4.03 24.72
C LEU A 134 0.30 4.48 23.47
N ILE A 135 -0.01 3.53 22.57
CA ILE A 135 -0.68 3.79 21.31
C ILE A 135 -2.19 3.86 21.57
N ASP A 136 -2.78 5.03 21.34
CA ASP A 136 -4.23 5.21 21.32
C ASP A 136 -4.68 5.17 19.85
N ALA A 137 -5.01 3.97 19.36
CA ALA A 137 -5.42 3.72 17.99
C ALA A 137 -6.67 2.83 17.96
N ASP A 138 -7.31 2.79 16.79
CA ASP A 138 -8.47 1.94 16.57
C ASP A 138 -8.09 0.45 16.69
N LEU A 139 -8.74 -0.24 17.64
CA LEU A 139 -8.51 -1.65 17.95
C LEU A 139 -9.07 -2.57 16.85
N ASP A 140 -10.12 -2.10 16.17
CA ASP A 140 -10.87 -2.84 15.17
C ASP A 140 -10.36 -2.53 13.75
N ALA A 141 -9.28 -1.74 13.64
CA ALA A 141 -8.61 -1.50 12.36
C ALA A 141 -8.22 -2.84 11.73
N GLN A 142 -8.40 -2.92 10.40
CA GLN A 142 -8.02 -4.07 9.60
C GLN A 142 -6.93 -3.66 8.61
N ASP A 143 -5.98 -4.56 8.41
CA ASP A 143 -4.98 -4.45 7.35
C ASP A 143 -5.57 -4.91 6.00
N PHE A 144 -4.74 -5.03 4.97
CA PHE A 144 -5.19 -5.48 3.66
C PHE A 144 -5.62 -6.94 3.61
N ASP A 145 -5.17 -7.76 4.56
CA ASP A 145 -5.57 -9.16 4.72
C ASP A 145 -6.79 -9.30 5.64
N GLY A 146 -7.35 -8.20 6.16
CA GLY A 146 -8.50 -8.21 7.06
C GLY A 146 -8.14 -8.58 8.51
N ASN A 147 -6.86 -8.74 8.84
CA ASN A 147 -6.40 -9.04 10.18
C ASN A 147 -6.49 -7.80 11.06
N THR A 148 -6.88 -8.01 12.31
CA THR A 148 -6.89 -6.98 13.36
C THR A 148 -5.71 -7.17 14.31
N ALA A 149 -5.44 -6.19 15.18
CA ALA A 149 -4.42 -6.33 16.21
C ALA A 149 -4.62 -7.58 17.09
N LEU A 150 -5.86 -8.03 17.28
CA LEU A 150 -6.17 -9.23 18.04
C LEU A 150 -5.79 -10.53 17.30
N HIS A 151 -5.93 -10.56 15.96
CA HIS A 151 -5.46 -11.70 15.16
C HIS A 151 -3.95 -11.88 15.33
N TYR A 152 -3.18 -10.79 15.21
CA TYR A 152 -1.73 -10.81 15.41
C TYR A 152 -1.32 -11.22 16.83
N ALA A 153 -2.00 -10.71 17.86
CA ALA A 153 -1.69 -11.10 19.24
C ALA A 153 -1.86 -12.61 19.49
N LEU A 154 -2.82 -13.26 18.82
CA LEU A 154 -3.07 -14.69 18.93
C LEU A 154 -2.12 -15.52 18.07
N LEU A 155 -1.84 -15.08 16.84
CA LEU A 155 -0.84 -15.69 15.95
C LEU A 155 0.56 -15.72 16.58
N SER A 156 0.93 -14.65 17.30
CA SER A 156 2.20 -14.56 18.00
C SER A 156 2.19 -15.23 19.38
N GLU A 157 1.11 -15.94 19.75
CA GLU A 157 0.91 -16.59 21.05
C GLU A 157 1.06 -15.65 22.27
N ASN A 158 0.91 -14.34 22.06
CA ASN A 158 1.13 -13.30 23.05
C ASN A 158 -0.13 -13.06 23.89
N ARG A 159 -0.35 -13.96 24.85
CA ARG A 159 -1.53 -13.94 25.73
C ARG A 159 -1.74 -12.58 26.44
N GLU A 160 -0.68 -11.95 26.92
CA GLU A 160 -0.77 -10.66 27.62
C GLU A 160 -1.29 -9.54 26.70
N CYS A 161 -0.87 -9.54 25.43
CA CYS A 161 -1.32 -8.57 24.43
C CYS A 161 -2.78 -8.83 24.04
N ALA A 162 -3.16 -10.10 23.88
CA ALA A 162 -4.55 -10.48 23.61
C ALA A 162 -5.48 -10.10 24.77
N GLU A 163 -5.10 -10.40 26.02
CA GLU A 163 -5.87 -10.01 27.21
C GLU A 163 -6.00 -8.48 27.31
N TYR A 164 -4.95 -7.73 26.98
CA TYR A 164 -5.00 -6.27 26.96
C TYR A 164 -5.99 -5.75 25.90
N LEU A 165 -5.94 -6.23 24.67
CA LEU A 165 -6.86 -5.83 23.60
C LEU A 165 -8.31 -6.16 23.96
N ILE A 166 -8.56 -7.35 24.52
CA ILE A 166 -9.89 -7.75 24.98
C ILE A 166 -10.36 -6.83 26.11
N SER A 167 -9.49 -6.49 27.06
CA SER A 167 -9.82 -5.56 28.16
C SER A 167 -10.17 -4.15 27.68
N LYS A 168 -9.61 -3.76 26.52
CA LYS A 168 -9.89 -2.49 25.84
C LYS A 168 -11.17 -2.52 25.00
N GLY A 169 -11.78 -3.69 24.83
CA GLY A 169 -13.02 -3.85 24.07
C GLY A 169 -12.83 -4.16 22.59
N ALA A 170 -11.66 -4.69 22.20
CA ALA A 170 -11.42 -5.13 20.82
C ALA A 170 -12.44 -6.21 20.40
N ARG A 171 -12.95 -6.08 19.18
CA ARG A 171 -13.90 -7.05 18.63
C ARG A 171 -13.24 -8.37 18.28
N GLN A 172 -13.88 -9.46 18.69
CA GLN A 172 -13.43 -10.84 18.49
C GLN A 172 -14.16 -11.54 17.35
N ASP A 173 -15.21 -10.90 16.81
CA ASP A 173 -16.09 -11.40 15.77
C ASP A 173 -15.68 -10.93 14.36
N ILE A 174 -14.62 -10.14 14.26
CA ILE A 174 -14.06 -9.71 12.99
C ILE A 174 -13.39 -10.90 12.32
N ILE A 175 -13.69 -11.09 11.04
CA ILE A 175 -13.09 -12.11 10.18
C ILE A 175 -12.01 -11.49 9.29
N ASN A 176 -10.92 -12.22 9.11
CA ASN A 176 -9.90 -11.90 8.12
C ASN A 176 -10.31 -12.42 6.73
N SER A 177 -9.44 -12.23 5.73
CA SER A 177 -9.67 -12.67 4.34
C SER A 177 -9.78 -14.19 4.19
N ASP A 178 -9.25 -14.96 5.14
CA ASP A 178 -9.36 -16.42 5.20
C ASP A 178 -10.66 -16.89 5.88
N ASN A 179 -11.58 -15.96 6.20
CA ASN A 179 -12.79 -16.18 6.99
C ASN A 179 -12.51 -16.73 8.41
N GLU A 180 -11.32 -16.49 8.94
CA GLU A 180 -10.95 -16.86 10.29
C GLU A 180 -11.27 -15.70 11.24
N THR A 181 -11.85 -16.04 12.38
CA THR A 181 -12.00 -15.09 13.49
C THR A 181 -10.76 -15.10 14.36
N ALA A 182 -10.52 -14.05 15.12
CA ALA A 182 -9.45 -14.05 16.13
C ALA A 182 -9.52 -15.30 17.02
N LEU A 183 -10.72 -15.69 17.47
CA LEU A 183 -10.90 -16.87 18.33
C LEU A 183 -10.58 -18.22 17.68
N SER A 184 -10.61 -18.33 16.35
CA SER A 184 -10.24 -19.57 15.66
C SER A 184 -8.73 -19.76 15.55
N LEU A 185 -7.94 -18.71 15.75
CA LEU A 185 -6.47 -18.73 15.67
C LEU A 185 -5.80 -19.16 17.00
N LYS A 186 -6.51 -19.87 17.87
CA LYS A 186 -6.07 -20.24 19.22
C LYS A 186 -5.38 -21.60 19.30
#